data_AF-A0A4Y9S6J7-F1
#
_entry.id   AF-A0A4Y9S6J7-F1
#
_cell.length_a   1.000
_cell.length_b   1.000
_cell.length_c   1.000
_cell.angle_alpha   90.00
_cell.angle_beta   90.00
_cell.angle_gamma   90.00
#
_symmetry.space_group_name_H-M   'P 1'
#
loop_
_entity.id
_entity.type
_entity.pdbx_description
1 polymer ?
#
loop_
_entity_poly.entity_id
_entity_poly.type
_entity_poly.pdbx_seq_one_letter_code
_entity_poly.pdbx_strand_id
1 'polypeptide(L)'
;MANPTPYLGIHKRLVDAVQTPDKYASQWKSIADALPKLVRNDGFNYLHGKVPYDIRRKLEGAQSPAKVIRAAAKAEGNLISKPSDNARGRALLLKTLAHLYFFEVGGERKLWILSSPSALTAHPIQYADASDALVDQVLNATTEIYTDEQKKRIDGAVMMALRWVERAMIVAADPQRPAHKALLRRWFIPATHADVDGAIATFAPTLRRGLLKIAIGLKVGDLIILDDPAQRGSGSSWEHSEAYTFTHNDVHAVWVEPGFWGNGNTLTGATNWARILVHELTHNYCQTDDHSYSWQGLLPRESDVFRRVNNARVALQPGYAAVRTLTMAQCQNNADSWAFFCADAAGALGDGDRIAALGSKLYADTGWTPTQAVERKLVTQ
;
A
#
# COMPACT_ATOMS: atom_id res chain seq x y z
N MET A 1 -1.84 14.44 -19.86
CA MET A 1 -1.94 13.37 -18.84
C MET A 1 -1.76 14.00 -17.48
N ALA A 2 -2.63 13.69 -16.52
CA ALA A 2 -2.54 14.25 -15.17
C ALA A 2 -1.56 13.40 -14.35
N ASN A 3 -0.59 14.05 -13.71
CA ASN A 3 0.24 13.36 -12.73
C ASN A 3 -0.64 12.91 -11.55
N PRO A 4 -0.41 11.71 -10.99
CA PRO A 4 -1.19 11.25 -9.85
C PRO A 4 -1.00 12.23 -8.68
N THR A 5 -2.06 12.43 -7.89
CA THR A 5 -2.06 13.42 -6.81
C THR A 5 -2.06 12.74 -5.45
N PRO A 6 -1.34 13.28 -4.44
CA PRO A 6 -1.35 12.71 -3.10
C PRO A 6 -2.77 12.69 -2.51
N TYR A 7 -3.09 11.60 -1.79
CA TYR A 7 -4.40 11.43 -1.17
C TYR A 7 -4.72 12.55 -0.16
N LEU A 8 -3.72 13.17 0.46
CA LEU A 8 -3.91 14.30 1.39
C LEU A 8 -4.75 15.44 0.79
N GLY A 9 -4.57 15.76 -0.50
CA GLY A 9 -5.36 16.81 -1.15
C GLY A 9 -6.84 16.44 -1.27
N ILE A 10 -7.13 15.17 -1.55
CA ILE A 10 -8.49 14.62 -1.60
C ILE A 10 -9.08 14.57 -0.19
N HIS A 11 -8.31 14.11 0.79
CA HIS A 11 -8.74 13.98 2.18
C HIS A 11 -9.05 15.34 2.83
N LYS A 12 -8.25 16.38 2.57
CA LYS A 12 -8.55 17.76 3.03
C LYS A 12 -9.91 18.25 2.54
N ARG A 13 -10.27 17.96 1.28
CA ARG A 13 -11.61 18.29 0.75
C ARG A 13 -12.72 17.54 1.49
N LEU A 14 -12.48 16.30 1.94
CA LEU A 14 -13.43 15.55 2.76
C LEU A 14 -13.60 16.20 4.13
N VAL A 15 -12.51 16.62 4.78
CA VAL A 15 -12.54 17.36 6.05
C VAL A 15 -13.32 18.66 5.89
N ASP A 16 -13.04 19.46 4.86
CA ASP A 16 -13.73 20.74 4.59
C ASP A 16 -15.23 20.57 4.31
N ALA A 17 -15.63 19.39 3.82
CA ALA A 17 -17.01 19.02 3.58
C ALA A 17 -17.76 18.56 4.84
N VAL A 18 -17.04 18.23 5.93
CA VAL A 18 -17.68 17.96 7.23
C VAL A 18 -18.26 19.27 7.76
N GLN A 19 -19.52 19.21 8.19
CA GLN A 19 -20.30 20.36 8.65
C GLN A 19 -21.10 19.96 9.88
N THR A 20 -21.65 20.95 10.57
CA THR A 20 -22.45 20.73 11.77
C THR A 20 -23.72 19.91 11.48
N PRO A 21 -24.20 19.09 12.42
CA PRO A 21 -25.32 18.18 12.19
C PRO A 21 -26.64 18.83 11.74
N ASP A 22 -26.88 20.09 12.11
CA ASP A 22 -28.07 20.87 11.68
C ASP A 22 -28.10 21.13 10.16
N LYS A 23 -26.96 21.01 9.48
CA LYS A 23 -26.85 21.12 8.02
C LYS A 23 -27.28 19.84 7.28
N TYR A 24 -27.61 18.77 8.00
CA TYR A 24 -28.13 17.53 7.46
C TYR A 24 -29.61 17.36 7.79
N ALA A 25 -30.30 16.51 7.02
CA ALA A 25 -31.68 16.16 7.30
C ALA A 25 -31.80 15.40 8.64
N SER A 26 -32.91 15.59 9.36
CA SER A 26 -33.08 15.08 10.73
C SER A 26 -32.93 13.56 10.82
N GLN A 27 -33.38 12.83 9.81
CA GLN A 27 -33.26 11.37 9.71
C GLN A 27 -31.81 10.87 9.48
N TRP A 28 -30.85 11.77 9.26
CA TRP A 28 -29.41 11.52 9.14
C TRP A 28 -28.60 12.05 10.33
N LYS A 29 -29.26 12.61 11.35
CA LYS A 29 -28.60 13.28 12.48
C LYS A 29 -27.51 12.43 13.15
N SER A 30 -27.77 11.15 13.41
CA SER A 30 -26.79 10.27 14.06
C SER A 30 -25.52 10.05 13.23
N ILE A 31 -25.66 9.95 11.90
CA ILE A 31 -24.52 9.88 10.98
C ILE A 31 -23.78 11.22 11.01
N ALA A 32 -24.50 12.33 10.88
CA ALA A 32 -23.93 13.68 10.87
C ALA A 32 -23.17 14.02 12.16
N ASP A 33 -23.69 13.62 13.33
CA ASP A 33 -23.04 13.78 14.64
C ASP A 33 -21.71 13.00 14.73
N ALA A 34 -21.53 11.95 13.92
CA ALA A 34 -20.33 11.11 13.90
C ALA A 34 -19.30 11.52 12.83
N LEU A 35 -19.70 12.28 11.80
CA LEU A 35 -18.81 12.66 10.69
C LEU A 35 -17.52 13.39 11.15
N PRO A 36 -17.57 14.40 12.06
CA PRO A 36 -16.36 15.07 12.53
C PRO A 36 -15.40 14.17 13.33
N LYS A 37 -15.92 13.06 13.86
CA LYS A 37 -15.11 12.10 14.62
C LYS A 37 -14.50 11.04 13.72
N LEU A 38 -15.18 10.71 12.62
CA LEU A 38 -14.72 9.78 11.58
C LEU A 38 -13.65 10.41 10.71
N VAL A 39 -13.93 11.58 10.11
CA VAL A 39 -13.07 12.21 9.09
C VAL A 39 -12.20 13.25 9.79
N ARG A 40 -10.98 12.86 10.16
CA ARG A 40 -10.02 13.72 10.86
C ARG A 40 -8.98 14.26 9.89
N ASN A 41 -8.17 15.22 10.31
CA ASN A 41 -7.10 15.78 9.47
C ASN A 41 -6.04 14.75 9.05
N ASP A 42 -5.86 13.71 9.85
CA ASP A 42 -4.83 12.67 9.72
C ASP A 42 -5.37 11.34 9.13
N GLY A 43 -6.61 11.34 8.62
CA GLY A 43 -7.23 10.15 8.02
C GLY A 43 -8.60 9.82 8.62
N PHE A 44 -8.95 8.53 8.59
CA PHE A 44 -10.22 8.02 9.10
C PHE A 44 -10.04 7.35 10.46
N ASN A 45 -10.87 7.74 11.43
CA ASN A 45 -10.83 7.19 12.78
C ASN A 45 -11.56 5.85 12.87
N TYR A 46 -10.80 4.77 13.13
CA TYR A 46 -11.31 3.41 13.21
C TYR A 46 -12.41 3.21 14.25
N LEU A 47 -12.43 4.00 15.33
CA LEU A 47 -13.49 3.94 16.37
C LEU A 47 -14.87 4.28 15.80
N HIS A 48 -14.92 4.90 14.62
CA HIS A 48 -16.14 5.25 13.89
C HIS A 48 -16.31 4.42 12.60
N GLY A 49 -15.67 3.25 12.50
CA GLY A 49 -15.73 2.32 11.36
C GLY A 49 -17.13 1.90 10.91
N LYS A 50 -18.13 2.00 11.79
CA LYS A 50 -19.54 1.69 11.49
C LYS A 50 -20.25 2.77 10.66
N VAL A 51 -19.76 4.01 10.65
CA VAL A 51 -20.45 5.13 9.97
C VAL A 51 -20.64 4.89 8.47
N PRO A 52 -19.62 4.44 7.70
CA PRO A 52 -19.82 4.06 6.30
C PRO A 52 -20.90 2.99 6.08
N TYR A 53 -20.98 2.00 6.96
CA TYR A 53 -22.02 0.97 6.90
C TYR A 53 -23.41 1.55 7.14
N ASP A 54 -23.55 2.47 8.11
CA ASP A 54 -24.83 3.13 8.38
C ASP A 54 -25.28 4.03 7.21
N ILE A 55 -24.33 4.66 6.51
CA ILE A 55 -24.61 5.39 5.26
C ILE A 55 -25.12 4.40 4.20
N ARG A 56 -24.42 3.28 3.95
CA ARG A 56 -24.88 2.27 2.98
C ARG A 56 -26.27 1.75 3.29
N ARG A 57 -26.58 1.48 4.56
CA ARG A 57 -27.93 1.07 5.00
C ARG A 57 -29.02 2.10 4.71
N LYS A 58 -28.70 3.41 4.78
CA LYS A 58 -29.65 4.47 4.42
C LYS A 58 -29.90 4.55 2.90
N LEU A 59 -28.98 4.04 2.10
CA LEU A 59 -29.06 4.02 0.63
C LEU A 59 -29.61 2.70 0.08
N GLU A 60 -29.71 1.67 0.92
CA GLU A 60 -30.21 0.35 0.54
C GLU A 60 -31.65 0.44 -0.01
N GLY A 61 -31.89 -0.19 -1.16
CA GLY A 61 -33.19 -0.18 -1.84
C GLY A 61 -33.57 1.14 -2.52
N ALA A 62 -32.73 2.18 -2.46
CA ALA A 62 -33.01 3.45 -3.12
C ALA A 62 -32.93 3.32 -4.65
N GLN A 63 -34.02 3.65 -5.36
CA GLN A 63 -34.02 3.70 -6.83
C GLN A 63 -33.10 4.81 -7.38
N SER A 64 -32.89 5.88 -6.63
CA SER A 64 -31.92 6.93 -6.95
C SER A 64 -31.15 7.33 -5.68
N PRO A 65 -29.91 6.83 -5.52
CA PRO A 65 -29.02 7.27 -4.46
C PRO A 65 -28.81 8.79 -4.45
N ALA A 66 -28.77 9.44 -5.62
CA ALA A 66 -28.62 10.89 -5.70
C ALA A 66 -29.75 11.65 -4.98
N LYS A 67 -31.01 11.24 -5.17
CA LYS A 67 -32.15 11.87 -4.47
C LYS A 67 -32.01 11.73 -2.95
N VAL A 68 -31.69 10.52 -2.47
CA VAL A 68 -31.55 10.26 -1.03
C VAL A 68 -30.37 11.03 -0.43
N ILE A 69 -29.22 11.06 -1.11
CA ILE A 69 -28.02 11.77 -0.65
C ILE A 69 -28.23 13.30 -0.68
N ARG A 70 -28.87 13.85 -1.71
CA ARG A 70 -29.20 15.28 -1.77
C ARG A 70 -30.14 15.68 -0.66
N ALA A 71 -31.19 14.90 -0.42
CA ALA A 71 -32.10 15.10 0.70
C ALA A 71 -31.33 15.11 2.02
N ALA A 72 -30.47 14.12 2.24
CA ALA A 72 -29.62 14.01 3.42
C ALA A 72 -28.74 15.25 3.65
N ALA A 73 -28.13 15.77 2.59
CA ALA A 73 -27.23 16.92 2.61
C ALA A 73 -27.95 18.28 2.59
N LYS A 74 -29.29 18.29 2.54
CA LYS A 74 -30.11 19.50 2.27
C LYS A 74 -29.65 20.23 1.00
N ALA A 75 -29.38 19.47 -0.06
CA ALA A 75 -28.94 19.94 -1.36
C ALA A 75 -30.07 19.87 -2.42
N GLU A 76 -31.33 19.96 -1.97
CA GLU A 76 -32.52 19.96 -2.83
C GLU A 76 -32.76 21.37 -3.40
N GLY A 77 -32.68 21.54 -4.72
CA GLY A 77 -32.87 22.81 -5.43
C GLY A 77 -31.76 23.10 -6.47
N ASN A 78 -32.01 24.07 -7.38
CA ASN A 78 -30.96 24.62 -8.26
C ASN A 78 -29.80 25.11 -7.37
N LEU A 79 -28.59 24.59 -7.58
CA LEU A 79 -27.41 24.85 -6.73
C LEU A 79 -26.83 26.27 -6.92
N ILE A 80 -27.69 27.29 -6.93
CA ILE A 80 -27.36 28.63 -6.45
C ILE A 80 -27.64 28.68 -4.94
N SER A 81 -27.20 27.67 -4.20
CA SER A 81 -26.95 27.87 -2.77
C SER A 81 -25.76 28.81 -2.66
N LYS A 82 -25.79 29.80 -1.77
CA LYS A 82 -24.60 30.60 -1.47
C LYS A 82 -23.41 29.65 -1.23
N PRO A 83 -22.19 29.96 -1.71
CA PRO A 83 -21.00 29.14 -1.46
C PRO A 83 -20.81 28.75 0.02
N SER A 84 -21.33 29.58 0.93
CA SER A 84 -21.35 29.39 2.38
C SER A 84 -22.09 28.16 2.90
N ASP A 85 -22.95 27.49 2.12
CA ASP A 85 -23.71 26.34 2.61
C ASP A 85 -23.13 24.98 2.24
N ASN A 86 -22.08 24.88 1.42
CA ASN A 86 -21.34 23.65 1.05
C ASN A 86 -22.18 22.35 0.89
N ALA A 87 -23.43 22.46 0.43
CA ALA A 87 -24.38 21.34 0.40
C ALA A 87 -23.95 20.23 -0.57
N ARG A 88 -23.33 20.65 -1.68
CA ARG A 88 -22.73 19.74 -2.66
C ARG A 88 -21.53 18.99 -2.08
N GLY A 89 -20.64 19.67 -1.34
CA GLY A 89 -19.52 19.02 -0.65
C GLY A 89 -20.01 17.95 0.33
N ARG A 90 -21.04 18.25 1.14
CA ARG A 90 -21.68 17.26 2.03
C ARG A 90 -22.22 16.04 1.28
N ALA A 91 -22.91 16.26 0.16
CA ALA A 91 -23.46 15.17 -0.65
C ALA A 91 -22.32 14.27 -1.20
N LEU A 92 -21.25 14.87 -1.71
CA LEU A 92 -20.08 14.14 -2.24
C LEU A 92 -19.24 13.48 -1.13
N LEU A 93 -19.23 14.04 0.08
CA LEU A 93 -18.67 13.40 1.28
C LEU A 93 -19.46 12.13 1.61
N LEU A 94 -20.79 12.22 1.75
CA LEU A 94 -21.64 11.05 1.99
C LEU A 94 -21.48 9.99 0.89
N LYS A 95 -21.33 10.43 -0.37
CA LYS A 95 -21.03 9.54 -1.49
C LYS A 95 -19.70 8.82 -1.32
N THR A 96 -18.63 9.54 -1.00
CA THR A 96 -17.30 8.96 -0.78
C THR A 96 -17.35 7.95 0.37
N LEU A 97 -17.98 8.32 1.49
CA LEU A 97 -18.10 7.45 2.66
C LEU A 97 -19.01 6.24 2.42
N ALA A 98 -20.00 6.30 1.53
CA ALA A 98 -20.78 5.14 1.14
C ALA A 98 -19.90 4.03 0.50
N HIS A 99 -18.79 4.42 -0.14
CA HIS A 99 -17.83 3.54 -0.79
C HIS A 99 -16.57 3.27 0.06
N LEU A 100 -16.55 3.73 1.32
CA LEU A 100 -15.49 3.47 2.28
C LEU A 100 -15.83 2.22 3.12
N TYR A 101 -14.92 1.28 3.21
CA TYR A 101 -15.10 0.04 3.96
C TYR A 101 -14.09 -0.03 5.09
N PHE A 102 -14.54 -0.46 6.25
CA PHE A 102 -13.68 -0.72 7.40
C PHE A 102 -13.62 -2.23 7.63
N PHE A 103 -12.40 -2.77 7.66
CA PHE A 103 -12.15 -4.17 7.97
C PHE A 103 -11.37 -4.26 9.29
N GLU A 104 -11.86 -5.10 10.19
CA GLU A 104 -11.22 -5.44 11.45
C GLU A 104 -11.42 -6.94 11.71
N VAL A 105 -10.32 -7.66 11.96
CA VAL A 105 -10.34 -9.09 12.30
C VAL A 105 -9.66 -9.27 13.64
N GLY A 106 -10.44 -9.66 14.66
CA GLY A 106 -9.93 -10.01 15.99
C GLY A 106 -9.17 -8.88 16.72
N GLY A 107 -9.31 -7.63 16.30
CA GLY A 107 -8.57 -6.48 16.83
C GLY A 107 -7.10 -6.40 16.40
N GLU A 108 -6.57 -7.41 15.70
CA GLU A 108 -5.15 -7.52 15.32
C GLU A 108 -4.73 -6.53 14.24
N ARG A 109 -5.68 -6.11 13.39
CA ARG A 109 -5.44 -5.17 12.29
C ARG A 109 -6.70 -4.40 11.95
N LYS A 110 -6.49 -3.20 11.44
CA LYS A 110 -7.53 -2.25 11.06
C LYS A 110 -7.18 -1.70 9.69
N LEU A 111 -8.13 -1.74 8.77
CA LEU A 111 -7.91 -1.37 7.38
C LEU A 111 -9.10 -0.59 6.83
N TRP A 112 -8.79 0.50 6.15
CA TRP A 112 -9.74 1.21 5.31
C TRP A 112 -9.55 0.83 3.84
N ILE A 113 -10.64 0.55 3.14
CA ILE A 113 -10.65 0.37 1.69
C ILE A 113 -11.64 1.37 1.09
N LEU A 114 -11.19 2.29 0.24
CA LEU A 114 -12.06 3.17 -0.54
C LEU A 114 -12.21 2.60 -1.95
N SER A 115 -13.40 2.05 -2.23
CA SER A 115 -13.72 1.40 -3.49
C SER A 115 -14.59 2.32 -4.35
N SER A 116 -13.97 3.33 -4.98
CA SER A 116 -14.70 4.35 -5.73
C SER A 116 -15.43 3.74 -6.93
N PRO A 117 -16.61 4.27 -7.33
CA PRO A 117 -17.35 3.74 -8.46
C PRO A 117 -16.51 3.70 -9.74
N SER A 118 -16.48 2.56 -10.44
CA SER A 118 -15.56 2.27 -11.55
C SER A 118 -15.72 3.20 -12.74
N ALA A 119 -16.92 3.74 -12.96
CA ALA A 119 -17.22 4.68 -14.02
C ALA A 119 -16.64 6.10 -13.81
N LEU A 120 -16.16 6.42 -12.60
CA LEU A 120 -15.60 7.74 -12.29
C LEU A 120 -14.13 7.84 -12.72
N THR A 121 -13.72 9.05 -13.09
CA THR A 121 -12.35 9.39 -13.46
C THR A 121 -11.67 10.32 -12.44
N ALA A 122 -12.34 10.57 -11.32
CA ALA A 122 -11.83 11.29 -10.15
C ALA A 122 -12.57 10.78 -8.89
N HIS A 123 -12.07 11.09 -7.70
CA HIS A 123 -12.82 10.80 -6.48
C HIS A 123 -14.09 11.67 -6.39
N PRO A 124 -15.18 11.17 -5.78
CA PRO A 124 -16.45 11.90 -5.76
C PRO A 124 -16.32 13.36 -5.29
N ILE A 125 -15.56 13.61 -4.23
CA ILE A 125 -15.37 14.96 -3.67
C ILE A 125 -14.72 15.97 -4.64
N GLN A 126 -14.02 15.50 -5.68
CA GLN A 126 -13.39 16.38 -6.68
C GLN A 126 -14.41 16.94 -7.69
N TYR A 127 -15.63 16.40 -7.73
CA TYR A 127 -16.72 16.94 -8.57
C TYR A 127 -17.50 18.08 -7.87
N ALA A 128 -16.99 18.65 -6.78
CA ALA A 128 -17.66 19.73 -6.05
C ALA A 128 -17.87 21.00 -6.89
N ASP A 129 -17.08 21.22 -7.93
CA ASP A 129 -17.22 22.38 -8.82
C ASP A 129 -17.91 22.04 -10.15
N ALA A 130 -18.36 20.80 -10.31
CA ALA A 130 -19.05 20.33 -11.51
C ALA A 130 -20.50 20.83 -11.62
N SER A 131 -21.08 20.64 -12.82
CA SER A 131 -22.51 20.90 -13.04
C SER A 131 -23.39 19.96 -12.22
N ASP A 132 -24.59 20.41 -11.89
CA ASP A 132 -25.55 19.65 -11.07
C ASP A 132 -25.91 18.30 -11.70
N ALA A 133 -26.00 18.25 -13.03
CA ALA A 133 -26.24 17.03 -13.78
C ALA A 133 -25.08 16.03 -13.62
N LEU A 134 -23.83 16.50 -13.67
CA LEU A 134 -22.66 15.64 -13.48
C LEU A 134 -22.55 15.18 -12.01
N VAL A 135 -22.85 16.06 -11.04
CA VAL A 135 -22.94 15.66 -9.62
C VAL A 135 -23.98 14.57 -9.44
N ASP A 136 -25.15 14.66 -10.06
CA ASP A 136 -26.18 13.61 -9.98
C ASP A 136 -25.73 12.29 -10.60
N GLN A 137 -25.02 12.34 -11.72
CA GLN A 137 -24.40 11.14 -12.30
C GLN A 137 -23.41 10.51 -11.32
N VAL A 138 -22.54 11.32 -10.70
CA VAL A 138 -21.56 10.86 -9.70
C VAL A 138 -22.26 10.24 -8.50
N LEU A 139 -23.29 10.89 -7.94
CA LEU A 139 -24.02 10.39 -6.77
C LEU A 139 -24.74 9.07 -7.07
N ASN A 140 -25.28 8.90 -8.29
CA ASN A 140 -25.97 7.67 -8.71
C ASN A 140 -25.02 6.52 -9.11
N ALA A 141 -23.74 6.77 -9.40
CA ALA A 141 -22.81 5.72 -9.82
C ALA A 141 -22.47 4.77 -8.66
N THR A 142 -22.99 3.55 -8.62
CA THR A 142 -22.82 2.63 -7.46
C THR A 142 -21.88 1.45 -7.69
N THR A 143 -21.64 1.08 -8.95
CA THR A 143 -20.77 -0.05 -9.29
C THR A 143 -19.32 0.26 -8.93
N GLU A 144 -18.78 -0.47 -7.97
CA GLU A 144 -17.44 -0.24 -7.42
C GLU A 144 -16.33 -0.88 -8.24
N ILE A 145 -15.12 -0.31 -8.15
CA ILE A 145 -13.93 -0.85 -8.80
C ILE A 145 -13.46 -2.18 -8.21
N TYR A 146 -13.51 -2.32 -6.88
CA TYR A 146 -13.18 -3.57 -6.20
C TYR A 146 -14.44 -4.39 -5.95
N THR A 147 -14.44 -5.62 -6.43
CA THR A 147 -15.40 -6.64 -6.03
C THR A 147 -15.23 -6.99 -4.55
N ASP A 148 -16.25 -7.58 -3.91
CA ASP A 148 -16.14 -8.00 -2.50
C ASP A 148 -15.05 -9.05 -2.28
N GLU A 149 -14.82 -9.90 -3.28
CA GLU A 149 -13.72 -10.86 -3.27
C GLU A 149 -12.35 -10.16 -3.32
N GLN A 150 -12.19 -9.13 -4.15
CA GLN A 150 -10.96 -8.33 -4.15
C GLN A 150 -10.75 -7.61 -2.81
N LYS A 151 -11.80 -7.04 -2.21
CA LYS A 151 -11.69 -6.43 -0.87
C LYS A 151 -11.21 -7.44 0.18
N LYS A 152 -11.74 -8.67 0.17
CA LYS A 152 -11.27 -9.77 1.04
C LYS A 152 -9.83 -10.19 0.77
N ARG A 153 -9.38 -10.16 -0.49
CA ARG A 153 -7.99 -10.46 -0.87
C ARG A 153 -7.02 -9.38 -0.41
N ILE A 154 -7.39 -8.10 -0.57
CA ILE A 154 -6.64 -6.97 -0.02
C ILE A 154 -6.53 -7.12 1.50
N ASP A 155 -7.66 -7.38 2.15
CA ASP A 155 -7.72 -7.63 3.59
C ASP A 155 -6.77 -8.79 4.01
N GLY A 156 -6.88 -9.96 3.36
CA GLY A 156 -5.97 -11.08 3.61
C GLY A 156 -4.49 -10.76 3.38
N ALA A 157 -4.17 -9.96 2.35
CA ALA A 157 -2.81 -9.52 2.06
C ALA A 157 -2.26 -8.58 3.14
N VAL A 158 -3.06 -7.66 3.66
CA VAL A 158 -2.68 -6.79 4.80
C VAL A 158 -2.43 -7.62 6.06
N MET A 159 -3.23 -8.65 6.33
CA MET A 159 -2.98 -9.58 7.44
C MET A 159 -1.64 -10.29 7.31
N MET A 160 -1.36 -10.78 6.10
CA MET A 160 -0.12 -11.48 5.81
C MET A 160 1.08 -10.53 5.93
N ALA A 161 0.98 -9.31 5.39
CA ALA A 161 1.99 -8.27 5.52
C ALA A 161 2.28 -7.94 7.00
N LEU A 162 1.26 -7.77 7.84
CA LEU A 162 1.45 -7.53 9.27
C LEU A 162 2.22 -8.69 9.93
N ARG A 163 1.84 -9.94 9.67
CA ARG A 163 2.54 -11.12 10.20
C ARG A 163 4.00 -11.15 9.74
N TRP A 164 4.27 -10.82 8.49
CA TRP A 164 5.63 -10.77 7.96
C TRP A 164 6.47 -9.70 8.65
N VAL A 165 5.92 -8.50 8.80
CA VAL A 165 6.56 -7.39 9.51
C VAL A 165 6.85 -7.78 10.97
N GLU A 166 5.92 -8.41 11.68
CA GLU A 166 6.13 -8.86 13.06
C GLU A 166 7.22 -9.94 13.18
N ARG A 167 7.29 -10.88 12.22
CA ARG A 167 8.37 -11.88 12.18
C ARG A 167 9.72 -11.22 11.90
N ALA A 168 9.76 -10.29 10.96
CA ALA A 168 10.94 -9.49 10.64
C ALA A 168 11.43 -8.66 11.84
N MET A 169 10.51 -8.13 12.66
CA MET A 169 10.85 -7.44 13.90
C MET A 169 11.55 -8.35 14.91
N ILE A 170 11.14 -9.61 15.02
CA ILE A 170 11.81 -10.59 15.90
C ILE A 170 13.24 -10.83 15.42
N VAL A 171 13.44 -10.98 14.10
CA VAL A 171 14.77 -11.13 13.49
C VAL A 171 15.66 -9.92 13.80
N ALA A 172 15.14 -8.71 13.59
CA ALA A 172 15.88 -7.47 13.83
C ALA A 172 16.10 -7.15 15.32
N ALA A 173 15.30 -7.72 16.23
CA ALA A 173 15.46 -7.54 17.68
C ALA A 173 16.57 -8.40 18.28
N ASP A 174 16.93 -9.51 17.62
CA ASP A 174 17.97 -10.42 18.07
C ASP A 174 18.90 -10.81 16.91
N PRO A 175 19.65 -9.84 16.36
CA PRO A 175 20.40 -10.04 15.12
C PRO A 175 21.60 -10.98 15.27
N GLN A 176 22.03 -11.30 16.50
CA GLN A 176 23.19 -12.13 16.78
C GLN A 176 22.90 -13.63 16.65
N ARG A 177 21.62 -14.05 16.68
CA ARG A 177 21.25 -15.44 16.43
C ARG A 177 21.72 -15.86 15.03
N PRO A 178 22.36 -17.03 14.86
CA PRO A 178 22.91 -17.45 13.56
C PRO A 178 21.90 -17.42 12.40
N ALA A 179 20.66 -17.85 12.65
CA ALA A 179 19.59 -17.81 11.66
C ALA A 179 19.18 -16.38 11.27
N HIS A 180 19.14 -15.47 12.24
CA HIS A 180 18.77 -14.06 12.01
C HIS A 180 19.88 -13.32 11.28
N LYS A 181 21.14 -13.53 11.69
CA LYS A 181 22.34 -13.03 11.01
C LYS A 181 22.37 -13.46 9.54
N ALA A 182 22.03 -14.71 9.25
CA ALA A 182 21.97 -15.22 7.89
C ALA A 182 20.91 -14.51 7.03
N LEU A 183 19.74 -14.20 7.59
CA LEU A 183 18.69 -13.44 6.89
C LEU A 183 19.12 -11.99 6.62
N LEU A 184 19.64 -11.31 7.63
CA LEU A 184 20.10 -9.91 7.50
C LEU A 184 21.24 -9.80 6.47
N ARG A 185 22.18 -10.75 6.50
CA ARG A 185 23.26 -10.81 5.51
C ARG A 185 22.72 -11.01 4.10
N ARG A 186 21.77 -11.92 3.90
CA ARG A 186 21.23 -12.24 2.57
C ARG A 186 20.67 -11.02 1.84
N TRP A 187 19.93 -10.17 2.56
CA TRP A 187 19.15 -9.10 1.96
C TRP A 187 19.80 -7.71 2.04
N PHE A 188 20.74 -7.50 2.97
CA PHE A 188 21.26 -6.15 3.24
C PHE A 188 22.78 -6.02 3.21
N ILE A 189 23.52 -7.09 3.50
CA ILE A 189 24.98 -6.99 3.72
C ILE A 189 25.74 -7.75 2.63
N PRO A 190 26.67 -7.10 1.91
CA PRO A 190 27.48 -7.77 0.91
C PRO A 190 28.19 -9.00 1.46
N ALA A 191 28.28 -10.07 0.65
CA ALA A 191 28.96 -11.30 1.06
C ALA A 191 30.44 -11.07 1.37
N THR A 192 31.06 -10.07 0.76
CA THR A 192 32.47 -9.67 0.90
C THR A 192 32.73 -8.70 2.04
N HIS A 193 31.70 -8.30 2.80
CA HIS A 193 31.85 -7.20 3.75
C HIS A 193 32.76 -7.59 4.90
N ALA A 194 33.76 -6.74 5.18
CA ALA A 194 34.82 -7.05 6.14
C ALA A 194 34.29 -7.16 7.58
N ASP A 195 33.36 -6.28 7.96
CA ASP A 195 32.75 -6.25 9.30
C ASP A 195 31.23 -6.46 9.22
N VAL A 196 30.84 -7.71 8.92
CA VAL A 196 29.42 -8.10 8.85
C VAL A 196 28.69 -7.83 10.17
N ASP A 197 29.35 -8.07 11.30
CA ASP A 197 28.74 -7.92 12.62
C ASP A 197 28.48 -6.46 12.99
N GLY A 198 29.45 -5.57 12.74
CA GLY A 198 29.27 -4.13 12.92
C GLY A 198 28.22 -3.55 11.99
N ALA A 199 28.17 -4.00 10.73
CA ALA A 199 27.15 -3.55 9.77
C ALA A 199 25.73 -3.97 10.20
N ILE A 200 25.57 -5.20 10.68
CA ILE A 200 24.29 -5.71 11.23
C ILE A 200 23.90 -4.96 12.50
N ALA A 201 24.85 -4.76 13.42
CA ALA A 201 24.60 -4.03 14.67
C ALA A 201 24.15 -2.57 14.41
N THR A 202 24.64 -1.97 13.34
CA THR A 202 24.26 -0.62 12.91
C THR A 202 22.86 -0.57 12.30
N PHE A 203 22.53 -1.51 11.40
CA PHE A 203 21.29 -1.45 10.63
C PHE A 203 20.07 -2.03 11.36
N ALA A 204 20.24 -3.12 12.12
CA ALA A 204 19.13 -3.82 12.76
C ALA A 204 18.23 -2.91 13.65
N PRO A 205 18.75 -1.94 14.43
CA PRO A 205 17.92 -0.99 15.17
C PRO A 205 17.07 -0.07 14.28
N THR A 206 17.60 0.36 13.13
CA THR A 206 16.87 1.19 12.16
C THR A 206 15.76 0.39 11.49
N LEU A 207 16.09 -0.82 11.02
CA LEU A 207 15.12 -1.76 10.46
C LEU A 207 13.98 -2.05 11.45
N ARG A 208 14.32 -2.42 12.69
CA ARG A 208 13.32 -2.71 13.73
C ARG A 208 12.39 -1.53 14.01
N ARG A 209 12.92 -0.30 14.09
CA ARG A 209 12.10 0.90 14.30
C ARG A 209 11.14 1.15 13.13
N GLY A 210 11.61 0.98 11.89
CA GLY A 210 10.76 1.09 10.70
C GLY A 210 9.63 0.07 10.70
N LEU A 211 9.97 -1.21 10.92
CA LEU A 211 8.98 -2.30 11.00
C LEU A 211 7.96 -2.08 12.13
N LEU A 212 8.40 -1.57 13.29
CA LEU A 212 7.50 -1.21 14.39
C LEU A 212 6.49 -0.14 13.97
N LYS A 213 6.90 0.89 13.23
CA LYS A 213 5.96 1.93 12.73
C LYS A 213 4.91 1.32 11.82
N ILE A 214 5.31 0.45 10.89
CA ILE A 214 4.38 -0.26 10.00
C ILE A 214 3.39 -1.09 10.82
N ALA A 215 3.88 -1.91 11.76
CA ALA A 215 3.02 -2.75 12.59
C ALA A 215 2.03 -1.93 13.42
N ILE A 216 2.45 -0.79 13.99
CA ILE A 216 1.56 0.13 14.71
C ILE A 216 0.50 0.69 13.76
N GLY A 217 0.88 1.25 12.62
CA GLY A 217 -0.05 1.85 11.66
C GLY A 217 -1.15 0.88 11.20
N LEU A 218 -0.78 -0.37 10.92
CA LEU A 218 -1.72 -1.44 10.59
C LEU A 218 -2.64 -1.85 11.77
N LYS A 219 -2.19 -1.69 13.02
CA LYS A 219 -2.96 -2.01 14.23
C LYS A 219 -3.91 -0.89 14.67
N VAL A 220 -3.56 0.37 14.39
CA VAL A 220 -4.37 1.54 14.74
C VAL A 220 -5.25 2.03 13.58
N GLY A 221 -5.13 1.46 12.39
CA GLY A 221 -6.05 1.74 11.29
C GLY A 221 -5.74 3.03 10.55
N ASP A 222 -4.46 3.41 10.48
CA ASP A 222 -4.01 4.62 9.77
C ASP A 222 -3.88 4.39 8.26
N LEU A 223 -3.90 3.13 7.80
CA LEU A 223 -3.77 2.78 6.38
C LEU A 223 -5.13 2.83 5.66
N ILE A 224 -5.13 3.50 4.50
CA ILE A 224 -6.17 3.39 3.47
C ILE A 224 -5.62 2.78 2.18
N ILE A 225 -6.38 1.83 1.62
CA ILE A 225 -6.17 1.27 0.29
C ILE A 225 -7.27 1.77 -0.65
N LEU A 226 -6.87 2.20 -1.85
CA LEU A 226 -7.76 2.74 -2.88
C LEU A 226 -7.12 2.56 -4.26
N ASP A 227 -7.85 2.77 -5.33
CA ASP A 227 -7.27 2.95 -6.68
C ASP A 227 -7.23 4.44 -7.04
N ASP A 228 -6.50 4.83 -8.10
CA ASP A 228 -6.49 6.21 -8.62
C ASP A 228 -7.44 6.35 -9.82
N PRO A 229 -8.63 6.94 -9.64
CA PRO A 229 -9.60 7.08 -10.72
C PRO A 229 -9.07 7.88 -11.92
N ALA A 230 -8.08 8.75 -11.72
CA ALA A 230 -7.50 9.54 -12.79
C ALA A 230 -6.60 8.72 -13.73
N GLN A 231 -6.14 7.53 -13.31
CA GLN A 231 -5.30 6.65 -14.12
C GLN A 231 -6.10 5.61 -14.92
N ARG A 232 -7.37 5.39 -14.58
CA ARG A 232 -8.21 4.39 -15.25
C ARG A 232 -8.33 4.66 -16.76
N GLY A 233 -7.97 3.67 -17.57
CA GLY A 233 -8.01 3.73 -19.03
C GLY A 233 -7.06 4.76 -19.65
N SER A 234 -6.06 5.23 -18.91
CA SER A 234 -5.09 6.22 -19.37
C SER A 234 -3.96 5.62 -20.21
N GLY A 235 -3.72 4.30 -20.08
CA GLY A 235 -2.57 3.60 -20.66
C GLY A 235 -1.23 4.05 -20.06
N SER A 236 -1.26 4.74 -18.91
CA SER A 236 -0.06 5.27 -18.27
C SER A 236 0.73 4.17 -17.57
N SER A 237 2.01 4.43 -17.28
CA SER A 237 2.80 3.53 -16.44
C SER A 237 2.25 3.38 -15.01
N TRP A 238 1.45 4.35 -14.54
CA TRP A 238 0.80 4.28 -13.24
C TRP A 238 -0.35 3.28 -13.25
N GLU A 239 -1.20 3.29 -14.28
CA GLU A 239 -2.26 2.29 -14.44
C GLU A 239 -1.71 0.85 -14.56
N HIS A 240 -0.51 0.71 -15.13
CA HIS A 240 0.16 -0.59 -15.28
C HIS A 240 1.02 -0.99 -14.08
N SER A 241 1.11 -0.15 -13.04
CA SER A 241 1.88 -0.42 -11.83
C SER A 241 1.19 -1.47 -10.93
N GLU A 242 1.95 -2.04 -10.00
CA GLU A 242 1.36 -2.89 -8.97
C GLU A 242 0.62 -2.06 -7.93
N ALA A 243 1.33 -1.12 -7.35
CA ALA A 243 0.80 -0.12 -6.45
C ALA A 243 1.76 1.08 -6.43
N TYR A 244 1.36 2.14 -5.75
CA TYR A 244 2.27 3.23 -5.38
C TYR A 244 1.79 3.97 -4.15
N THR A 245 2.70 4.72 -3.54
CA THR A 245 2.41 5.71 -2.49
C THR A 245 3.20 7.00 -2.69
N PHE A 246 2.87 8.03 -1.93
CA PHE A 246 3.60 9.29 -1.87
C PHE A 246 4.24 9.46 -0.50
N THR A 247 5.58 9.45 -0.46
CA THR A 247 6.42 9.38 0.76
C THR A 247 6.41 10.61 1.68
N HIS A 248 5.53 11.59 1.46
CA HIS A 248 5.61 12.92 2.09
C HIS A 248 4.25 13.57 2.44
N ASN A 249 3.18 12.79 2.60
CA ASN A 249 1.85 13.36 2.82
C ASN A 249 1.10 12.62 3.94
N ASP A 250 0.62 13.39 4.93
CA ASP A 250 0.14 13.00 6.27
C ASP A 250 -1.05 12.02 6.36
N VAL A 251 -1.45 11.37 5.26
CA VAL A 251 -2.40 10.25 5.28
C VAL A 251 -1.76 9.06 4.58
N HIS A 252 -1.60 7.95 5.31
CA HIS A 252 -0.99 6.72 4.79
C HIS A 252 -1.93 6.03 3.80
N ALA A 253 -1.72 6.31 2.51
CA ALA A 253 -2.48 5.75 1.42
C ALA A 253 -1.61 4.81 0.58
N VAL A 254 -2.22 3.76 0.05
CA VAL A 254 -1.61 2.89 -0.97
C VAL A 254 -2.59 2.77 -2.13
N TRP A 255 -2.16 3.27 -3.29
CA TRP A 255 -2.89 3.20 -4.54
C TRP A 255 -2.64 1.83 -5.17
N VAL A 256 -3.66 0.99 -5.25
CA VAL A 256 -3.60 -0.36 -5.81
C VAL A 256 -4.15 -0.32 -7.23
N GLU A 257 -3.31 -0.72 -8.18
CA GLU A 257 -3.60 -0.63 -9.62
C GLU A 257 -3.70 -2.04 -10.24
N PRO A 258 -4.17 -2.18 -11.50
CA PRO A 258 -4.34 -3.47 -12.15
C PRO A 258 -3.15 -4.44 -12.03
N GLY A 259 -1.91 -3.95 -12.01
CA GLY A 259 -0.71 -4.78 -11.85
C GLY A 259 -0.65 -5.55 -10.53
N PHE A 260 -1.31 -5.08 -9.47
CA PHE A 260 -1.40 -5.77 -8.17
C PHE A 260 -1.94 -7.19 -8.32
N TRP A 261 -2.89 -7.35 -9.23
CA TRP A 261 -3.58 -8.61 -9.49
C TRP A 261 -2.84 -9.51 -10.49
N GLY A 262 -1.73 -9.01 -11.06
CA GLY A 262 -0.96 -9.70 -12.08
C GLY A 262 -0.12 -10.86 -11.56
N ASN A 263 0.38 -11.66 -12.51
CA ASN A 263 1.23 -12.83 -12.24
C ASN A 263 2.65 -12.68 -12.83
N GLY A 264 2.99 -11.51 -13.37
CA GLY A 264 4.26 -11.26 -14.07
C GLY A 264 5.46 -10.97 -13.16
N ASN A 265 5.43 -11.45 -11.92
CA ASN A 265 6.37 -11.08 -10.86
C ASN A 265 7.10 -12.30 -10.31
N THR A 266 8.12 -12.02 -9.47
CA THR A 266 8.87 -13.05 -8.74
C THR A 266 7.98 -13.91 -7.85
N LEU A 267 6.92 -13.34 -7.28
CA LEU A 267 5.93 -14.04 -6.44
C LEU A 267 4.56 -13.98 -7.12
N THR A 268 3.63 -14.85 -6.70
CA THR A 268 2.25 -14.86 -7.21
C THR A 268 1.21 -14.92 -6.08
N GLY A 269 -0.04 -14.58 -6.41
CA GLY A 269 -1.18 -14.68 -5.49
C GLY A 269 -1.01 -13.87 -4.19
N ALA A 270 -1.52 -14.41 -3.09
CA ALA A 270 -1.55 -13.74 -1.79
C ALA A 270 -0.15 -13.34 -1.28
N THR A 271 0.87 -14.16 -1.57
CA THR A 271 2.26 -13.86 -1.24
C THR A 271 2.75 -12.64 -2.03
N ASN A 272 2.40 -12.52 -3.31
CA ASN A 272 2.75 -11.34 -4.10
C ASN A 272 2.06 -10.07 -3.58
N TRP A 273 0.76 -10.16 -3.30
CA TRP A 273 -0.03 -9.05 -2.77
C TRP A 273 0.54 -8.54 -1.44
N ALA A 274 0.91 -9.46 -0.53
CA ALA A 274 1.56 -9.09 0.72
C ALA A 274 2.93 -8.45 0.50
N ARG A 275 3.74 -8.95 -0.45
CA ARG A 275 5.03 -8.34 -0.82
C ARG A 275 4.86 -6.91 -1.31
N ILE A 276 3.93 -6.67 -2.23
CA ILE A 276 3.62 -5.32 -2.74
C ILE A 276 3.20 -4.42 -1.58
N LEU A 277 2.31 -4.87 -0.71
CA LEU A 277 1.89 -4.06 0.42
C LEU A 277 3.04 -3.74 1.38
N VAL A 278 3.92 -4.69 1.71
CA VAL A 278 5.09 -4.38 2.55
C VAL A 278 6.00 -3.36 1.88
N HIS A 279 6.24 -3.49 0.56
CA HIS A 279 7.00 -2.53 -0.23
C HIS A 279 6.42 -1.11 -0.14
N GLU A 280 5.12 -0.94 -0.35
CA GLU A 280 4.47 0.38 -0.27
C GLU A 280 4.42 0.92 1.16
N LEU A 281 4.32 0.04 2.16
CA LEU A 281 4.36 0.41 3.56
C LEU A 281 5.74 0.91 3.99
N THR A 282 6.83 0.37 3.42
CA THR A 282 8.17 0.88 3.73
C THR A 282 8.38 2.27 3.16
N HIS A 283 7.82 2.58 1.98
CA HIS A 283 7.78 3.96 1.50
C HIS A 283 7.00 4.88 2.46
N ASN A 284 5.78 4.50 2.81
CA ASN A 284 4.89 5.30 3.68
C ASN A 284 5.48 5.58 5.07
N TYR A 285 6.01 4.56 5.75
CA TYR A 285 6.38 4.64 7.17
C TYR A 285 7.89 4.79 7.41
N CYS A 286 8.71 4.38 6.44
CA CYS A 286 10.16 4.31 6.57
C CYS A 286 10.91 5.16 5.53
N GLN A 287 10.21 5.74 4.55
CA GLN A 287 10.79 6.57 3.49
C GLN A 287 11.89 5.85 2.70
N THR A 288 11.68 4.55 2.42
CA THR A 288 12.53 3.82 1.48
C THR A 288 12.39 4.38 0.06
N ASP A 289 13.30 3.98 -0.82
CA ASP A 289 13.32 4.32 -2.25
C ASP A 289 13.26 3.05 -3.11
N ASP A 290 12.91 3.22 -4.39
CA ASP A 290 12.97 2.18 -5.41
C ASP A 290 14.35 2.14 -6.09
N HIS A 291 15.33 1.61 -5.37
CA HIS A 291 16.66 1.39 -5.95
C HIS A 291 16.67 0.22 -6.92
N SER A 292 15.87 -0.83 -6.74
CA SER A 292 15.76 -1.96 -7.67
C SER A 292 14.54 -2.81 -7.33
N TYR A 293 13.95 -3.43 -8.35
CA TYR A 293 12.89 -4.42 -8.19
C TYR A 293 13.44 -5.85 -8.26
N SER A 294 12.74 -6.81 -7.67
CA SER A 294 13.17 -8.22 -7.61
C SER A 294 13.49 -8.85 -8.96
N TRP A 295 12.75 -8.53 -10.02
CA TRP A 295 13.04 -9.02 -11.37
C TRP A 295 14.30 -8.42 -11.99
N GLN A 296 14.79 -7.28 -11.46
CA GLN A 296 16.07 -6.69 -11.83
C GLN A 296 17.20 -7.33 -11.02
N GLY A 297 16.97 -7.64 -9.75
CA GLY A 297 17.94 -8.22 -8.83
C GLY A 297 18.17 -7.34 -7.59
N LEU A 298 18.31 -8.00 -6.44
CA LEU A 298 18.41 -7.36 -5.11
C LEU A 298 19.71 -7.70 -4.36
N LEU A 299 20.68 -8.35 -5.01
CA LEU A 299 21.88 -8.83 -4.31
C LEU A 299 22.74 -7.67 -3.77
N PRO A 300 23.12 -7.71 -2.47
CA PRO A 300 24.03 -6.72 -1.88
C PRO A 300 25.47 -6.82 -2.39
N ARG A 301 26.13 -5.68 -2.62
CA ARG A 301 27.56 -5.53 -2.99
C ARG A 301 28.25 -4.36 -2.27
N GLU A 302 29.59 -4.38 -2.19
CA GLU A 302 30.35 -3.33 -1.49
C GLU A 302 30.18 -1.95 -2.12
N SER A 303 30.35 -1.85 -3.43
CA SER A 303 30.45 -0.57 -4.13
C SER A 303 29.66 -0.57 -5.42
N ASP A 304 29.19 0.61 -5.80
CA ASP A 304 28.44 0.84 -7.02
C ASP A 304 29.31 0.74 -8.29
N VAL A 305 30.63 0.70 -8.10
CA VAL A 305 31.69 0.54 -9.09
C VAL A 305 31.48 -0.77 -9.84
N PHE A 306 30.64 -0.73 -10.87
CA PHE A 306 30.85 -1.57 -12.02
C PHE A 306 32.29 -1.32 -12.42
N ARG A 307 33.15 -2.32 -12.18
CA ARG A 307 34.48 -2.41 -12.76
C ARG A 307 34.25 -2.17 -14.26
N ARG A 308 34.60 -0.97 -14.76
CA ARG A 308 34.83 -0.75 -16.18
C ARG A 308 36.04 -1.61 -16.52
N VAL A 309 35.81 -2.90 -16.73
CA VAL A 309 36.80 -3.73 -17.40
C VAL A 309 36.62 -3.39 -18.87
N ASN A 310 37.52 -2.55 -19.40
CA ASN A 310 37.65 -2.23 -20.83
C ASN A 310 36.47 -1.51 -21.52
N ASN A 311 35.90 -0.45 -20.94
CA ASN A 311 34.84 0.38 -21.58
C ASN A 311 33.59 -0.38 -22.11
N ALA A 312 33.46 -1.67 -21.83
CA ALA A 312 32.24 -2.40 -22.05
C ALA A 312 31.28 -2.06 -20.91
N ARG A 313 30.14 -1.44 -21.25
CA ARG A 313 28.93 -1.66 -20.46
C ARG A 313 28.82 -3.19 -20.34
N VAL A 314 28.51 -3.71 -19.16
CA VAL A 314 28.20 -5.15 -19.02
C VAL A 314 26.89 -5.38 -19.78
N ALA A 315 27.01 -5.45 -21.09
CA ALA A 315 26.00 -5.88 -22.02
C ALA A 315 25.92 -7.39 -21.82
N LEU A 316 24.77 -7.81 -21.29
CA LEU A 316 23.98 -8.89 -21.85
C LEU A 316 24.84 -9.95 -22.55
N GLN A 317 25.12 -11.05 -21.84
CA GLN A 317 25.25 -12.30 -22.58
C GLN A 317 23.97 -12.45 -23.41
N PRO A 318 24.05 -12.74 -24.72
CA PRO A 318 22.86 -13.03 -25.52
C PRO A 318 22.08 -14.15 -24.82
N GLY A 319 20.87 -13.82 -24.33
CA GLY A 319 20.01 -14.73 -23.58
C GLY A 319 19.88 -14.50 -22.06
N TYR A 320 20.53 -13.47 -21.47
CA TYR A 320 20.46 -13.22 -20.03
C TYR A 320 20.21 -11.74 -19.70
N ALA A 321 19.20 -11.45 -18.89
CA ALA A 321 18.98 -10.11 -18.35
C ALA A 321 20.14 -9.72 -17.41
N ALA A 322 20.62 -8.48 -17.50
CA ALA A 322 21.63 -7.96 -16.59
C ALA A 322 21.07 -7.97 -15.15
N VAL A 323 21.63 -8.79 -14.26
CA VAL A 323 21.25 -8.79 -12.84
C VAL A 323 21.78 -7.52 -12.19
N ARG A 324 20.88 -6.68 -11.69
CA ARG A 324 21.19 -5.49 -10.92
C ARG A 324 21.59 -5.90 -9.50
N THR A 325 22.64 -5.25 -9.01
CA THR A 325 23.16 -5.42 -7.65
C THR A 325 23.15 -4.07 -6.95
N LEU A 326 22.83 -4.06 -5.67
CA LEU A 326 22.66 -2.85 -4.87
C LEU A 326 23.83 -2.69 -3.89
N THR A 327 24.32 -1.46 -3.69
CA THR A 327 25.26 -1.22 -2.59
C THR A 327 24.60 -1.55 -1.24
N MET A 328 25.38 -1.74 -0.19
CA MET A 328 24.84 -1.94 1.16
C MET A 328 23.83 -0.83 1.54
N ALA A 329 24.20 0.44 1.33
CA ALA A 329 23.31 1.57 1.61
C ALA A 329 22.02 1.53 0.77
N GLN A 330 22.12 1.15 -0.51
CA GLN A 330 20.94 0.99 -1.36
C GLN A 330 20.04 -0.15 -0.86
N CYS A 331 20.59 -1.32 -0.51
CA CYS A 331 19.79 -2.43 0.04
C CYS A 331 19.05 -2.02 1.31
N GLN A 332 19.73 -1.31 2.20
CA GLN A 332 19.18 -0.83 3.47
C GLN A 332 18.10 0.23 3.30
N ASN A 333 18.04 0.88 2.13
CA ASN A 333 17.04 1.90 1.79
C ASN A 333 16.09 1.46 0.65
N ASN A 334 16.18 0.21 0.16
CA ASN A 334 15.36 -0.27 -0.96
C ASN A 334 14.07 -0.93 -0.48
N ALA A 335 12.93 -0.47 -0.97
CA ALA A 335 11.62 -1.00 -0.56
C ALA A 335 11.49 -2.51 -0.82
N ASP A 336 11.89 -2.97 -2.00
CA ASP A 336 11.82 -4.39 -2.37
C ASP A 336 12.77 -5.26 -1.51
N SER A 337 13.94 -4.75 -1.12
CA SER A 337 14.84 -5.47 -0.21
C SER A 337 14.20 -5.69 1.17
N TRP A 338 13.47 -4.69 1.69
CA TRP A 338 12.72 -4.82 2.93
C TRP A 338 11.54 -5.79 2.79
N ALA A 339 10.78 -5.71 1.69
CA ALA A 339 9.63 -6.56 1.45
C ALA A 339 10.02 -8.05 1.36
N PHE A 340 11.07 -8.37 0.61
CA PHE A 340 11.58 -9.73 0.51
C PHE A 340 12.24 -10.21 1.81
N PHE A 341 12.94 -9.35 2.56
CA PHE A 341 13.41 -9.69 3.90
C PHE A 341 12.25 -10.08 4.82
N CYS A 342 11.15 -9.32 4.81
CA CYS A 342 9.98 -9.62 5.64
C CYS A 342 9.33 -10.95 5.25
N ALA A 343 9.18 -11.20 3.95
CA ALA A 343 8.68 -12.48 3.44
C ALA A 343 9.58 -13.65 3.86
N ASP A 344 10.91 -13.51 3.74
CA ASP A 344 11.87 -14.56 4.11
C ASP A 344 11.88 -14.82 5.62
N ALA A 345 11.84 -13.74 6.44
CA ALA A 345 11.74 -13.84 7.89
C ALA A 345 10.46 -14.55 8.36
N ALA A 346 9.39 -14.49 7.57
CA ALA A 346 8.15 -15.21 7.81
C ALA A 346 8.13 -16.64 7.26
N GLY A 347 9.19 -17.08 6.59
CA GLY A 347 9.25 -18.38 5.93
C GLY A 347 8.39 -18.49 4.68
N ALA A 348 7.99 -17.36 4.08
CA ALA A 348 7.11 -17.33 2.91
C ALA A 348 7.83 -17.56 1.57
N LEU A 349 9.17 -17.59 1.58
CA LEU A 349 9.99 -17.76 0.38
C LEU A 349 10.59 -19.17 0.31
N GLY A 350 10.45 -19.82 -0.84
CA GLY A 350 11.24 -20.98 -1.23
C GLY A 350 12.59 -20.58 -1.82
N ASP A 351 13.46 -21.56 -2.07
CA ASP A 351 14.77 -21.28 -2.66
C ASP A 351 14.67 -20.69 -4.06
N GLY A 352 13.71 -21.14 -4.87
CA GLY A 352 13.43 -20.57 -6.20
C GLY A 352 13.09 -19.09 -6.14
N ASP A 353 12.28 -18.67 -5.18
CA ASP A 353 11.89 -17.26 -5.00
C ASP A 353 13.09 -16.40 -4.60
N ARG A 354 13.92 -16.90 -3.67
CA ARG A 354 15.13 -16.21 -3.23
C ARG A 354 16.12 -16.06 -4.39
N ILE A 355 16.31 -17.11 -5.18
CA ILE A 355 17.19 -17.12 -6.35
C ILE A 355 16.68 -16.14 -7.41
N ALA A 356 15.36 -16.14 -7.67
CA ALA A 356 14.75 -15.23 -8.62
C ALA A 356 14.91 -13.76 -8.19
N ALA A 357 14.66 -13.46 -6.91
CA ALA A 357 14.74 -12.09 -6.37
C ALA A 357 16.17 -11.53 -6.26
N LEU A 358 17.13 -12.37 -5.87
CA LEU A 358 18.54 -11.96 -5.74
C LEU A 358 19.28 -12.01 -7.09
N GLY A 359 18.74 -12.73 -8.07
CA GLY A 359 19.31 -12.94 -9.39
C GLY A 359 19.89 -14.34 -9.57
N SER A 360 19.42 -15.05 -10.60
CA SER A 360 19.63 -16.49 -10.79
C SER A 360 21.05 -16.95 -11.11
N LYS A 361 22.00 -16.05 -11.37
CA LYS A 361 23.37 -16.41 -11.81
C LYS A 361 24.50 -16.09 -10.81
N LEU A 362 24.25 -15.38 -9.71
CA LEU A 362 25.29 -15.07 -8.70
C LEU A 362 25.40 -16.10 -7.56
N TYR A 363 24.46 -17.04 -7.48
CA TYR A 363 24.50 -18.13 -6.50
C TYR A 363 25.66 -19.12 -6.72
N ALA A 364 26.18 -19.26 -7.96
CA ALA A 364 27.34 -20.12 -8.25
C ALA A 364 28.68 -19.50 -7.85
N ASP A 365 28.78 -18.16 -7.84
CA ASP A 365 30.05 -17.43 -7.66
C ASP A 365 30.29 -16.97 -6.20
N THR A 366 29.33 -17.19 -5.30
CA THR A 366 29.44 -16.83 -3.86
C THR A 366 29.98 -17.97 -2.98
N GLY A 367 30.39 -19.10 -3.56
CA GLY A 367 31.01 -20.22 -2.84
C GLY A 367 30.03 -21.11 -2.07
N TRP A 368 28.72 -21.00 -2.32
CA TRP A 368 27.73 -21.93 -1.78
C TRP A 368 27.59 -23.14 -2.70
N THR A 369 28.13 -24.28 -2.27
CA THR A 369 28.06 -25.52 -3.06
C THR A 369 26.69 -26.18 -2.91
N PRO A 370 26.24 -26.99 -3.90
CA PRO A 370 25.05 -27.84 -3.78
C PRO A 370 25.02 -28.70 -2.50
N THR A 371 26.17 -28.98 -1.90
CA THR A 371 26.31 -29.69 -0.62
C THR A 371 25.68 -28.93 0.55
N GLN A 372 25.66 -27.60 0.53
CA GLN A 372 24.96 -26.78 1.53
C GLN A 372 23.43 -26.77 1.36
N ALA A 373 22.92 -27.24 0.21
CA ALA A 373 21.50 -27.56 0.02
C ALA A 373 21.12 -28.91 0.68
N VAL A 374 22.11 -29.79 0.94
CA VAL A 374 21.90 -31.11 1.57
C VAL A 374 21.95 -31.02 3.09
N GLU A 375 22.81 -30.18 3.68
CA GLU A 375 22.93 -30.07 5.14
C GLU A 375 21.71 -29.45 5.84
N ARG A 376 20.87 -28.66 5.13
CA ARG A 376 19.61 -28.13 5.72
C ARG A 376 18.43 -29.09 5.67
N LYS A 377 18.53 -30.23 4.96
CA LYS A 377 17.56 -31.33 5.14
C LYS A 377 17.71 -32.03 6.51
N LEU A 378 18.76 -31.73 7.27
CA LEU A 378 19.02 -32.36 8.57
C LEU A 378 18.71 -31.47 9.80
N VAL A 379 18.17 -30.26 9.61
CA VAL A 379 17.72 -29.41 10.74
C VAL A 379 16.20 -29.19 10.71
N THR A 380 15.48 -30.26 10.38
CA THR A 380 14.08 -30.44 10.78
C THR A 380 14.01 -31.66 11.68
N GLN A 381 14.21 -31.40 12.98
CA GLN A 381 13.55 -32.11 14.07
C GLN A 381 13.01 -31.06 15.03
#